data_AF-A0A6P6RYK1-F1
#
_entry.id   AF-A0A6P6RYK1-F1
#
_cell.length_a   1.000
_cell.length_b   1.000
_cell.length_c   1.000
_cell.angle_alpha   90.00
_cell.angle_beta   90.00
_cell.angle_gamma   90.00
#
_symmetry.space_group_name_H-M   'P 1'
#
loop_
_entity.id
_entity.type
_entity.pdbx_description
1 polymer ?
#
loop_
_entity_poly.entity_id
_entity_poly.type
_entity_poly.pdbx_seq_one_letter_code
_entity_poly.pdbx_strand_id
1 'polypeptide(L)'
;MCSNGCGIKSSTGIDCASALCSLGACLDTQTPPFYKCDCGDFFTGDNCETHNNPCTSKASNPCGQGTCTFAPGRGSGTVTCTCNDGYETAPGASMTTIKWGDSQVLQAAPCTVQSTRGMANIHFTLSSGELIFWWSVLAISLLVLTWCCYTVFSECCGSWSGAFRAAKAAKNAGL
;
A
#
# COMPACT_ATOMS: atom_id res chain seq x y z
N MET A 1 40.37 -16.47 -22.28
CA MET A 1 39.60 -16.54 -21.02
C MET A 1 40.53 -16.15 -19.87
N CYS A 2 39.99 -15.73 -18.73
CA CYS A 2 40.76 -15.38 -17.53
C CYS A 2 41.30 -16.67 -16.90
N SER A 3 42.63 -16.85 -16.90
CA SER A 3 43.25 -18.14 -16.56
C SER A 3 44.47 -18.05 -15.65
N ASN A 4 44.98 -16.84 -15.40
CA ASN A 4 46.26 -16.61 -14.71
C ASN A 4 46.18 -15.46 -13.69
N GLY A 5 45.04 -15.30 -13.01
CA GLY A 5 44.88 -14.30 -11.95
C GLY A 5 43.69 -13.34 -12.10
N CYS A 6 43.59 -12.45 -11.13
CA CYS A 6 42.50 -11.51 -10.91
C CYS A 6 42.61 -10.20 -11.69
N GLY A 7 43.75 -9.96 -12.34
CA GLY A 7 44.03 -8.70 -13.05
C GLY A 7 43.19 -8.46 -14.31
N ILE A 8 43.32 -7.26 -14.87
CA ILE A 8 42.70 -6.90 -16.15
C ILE A 8 43.52 -7.50 -17.29
N LYS A 9 42.87 -8.21 -18.20
CA LYS A 9 43.56 -8.74 -19.39
C LYS A 9 43.79 -7.63 -20.41
N SER A 10 45.03 -7.14 -20.53
CA SER A 10 45.39 -6.00 -21.40
C SER A 10 45.01 -6.17 -22.87
N SER A 11 44.85 -7.41 -23.36
CA SER A 11 44.44 -7.69 -24.74
C SER A 11 42.95 -7.46 -25.01
N THR A 12 42.10 -7.55 -23.99
CA THR A 12 40.63 -7.50 -24.13
C THR A 12 39.96 -6.48 -23.22
N GLY A 13 40.69 -5.88 -22.28
CA GLY A 13 40.15 -4.93 -21.30
C GLY A 13 39.16 -5.55 -20.32
N ILE A 14 39.13 -6.88 -20.20
CA ILE A 14 38.21 -7.61 -19.33
C ILE A 14 38.79 -7.65 -17.92
N ASP A 15 37.98 -7.25 -16.95
CA ASP A 15 38.26 -7.42 -15.53
C ASP A 15 38.04 -8.87 -15.11
N CYS A 16 39.13 -9.59 -14.82
CA CYS A 16 39.03 -10.99 -14.45
C CYS A 16 38.53 -11.20 -13.03
N ALA A 17 38.69 -10.21 -12.14
CA ALA A 17 38.21 -10.31 -10.77
C ALA A 17 36.69 -10.52 -10.72
N SER A 18 35.92 -9.66 -11.39
CA SER A 18 34.46 -9.79 -11.46
C SER A 18 33.99 -10.93 -12.37
N ALA A 19 34.77 -11.30 -13.39
CA ALA A 19 34.44 -12.44 -14.26
C ALA A 19 34.67 -13.81 -13.60
N LEU A 20 35.66 -13.93 -12.71
CA LEU A 20 35.98 -15.17 -11.99
C LEU A 20 35.19 -15.29 -10.69
N CYS A 21 35.17 -14.25 -9.86
CA CYS A 21 34.61 -14.31 -8.51
C CYS A 21 33.26 -13.61 -8.36
N SER A 22 32.60 -13.24 -9.47
CA SER A 22 31.34 -12.49 -9.48
C SER A 22 31.41 -11.20 -8.66
N LEU A 23 30.81 -11.19 -7.46
CA LEU A 23 30.80 -10.06 -6.52
C LEU A 23 31.78 -10.24 -5.34
N GLY A 24 32.46 -11.39 -5.28
CA GLY A 24 33.51 -11.68 -4.29
C GLY A 24 34.83 -10.97 -4.59
N ALA A 25 35.72 -10.97 -3.60
CA ALA A 25 37.08 -10.47 -3.75
C ALA A 25 37.96 -11.53 -4.40
N CYS A 26 38.59 -11.19 -5.52
CA CYS A 26 39.53 -12.07 -6.20
C CYS A 26 40.94 -11.86 -5.62
N LEU A 27 41.59 -12.95 -5.22
CA LEU A 27 42.94 -12.98 -4.66
C LEU A 27 43.86 -13.78 -5.59
N ASP A 28 44.97 -13.20 -6.02
CA ASP A 28 45.99 -13.93 -6.78
C ASP A 28 46.72 -14.94 -5.91
N THR A 29 46.99 -16.13 -6.47
CA THR A 29 47.71 -17.20 -5.77
C THR A 29 48.90 -17.70 -6.58
N GLN A 30 49.90 -18.24 -5.88
CA GLN A 30 51.13 -18.75 -6.51
C GLN A 30 50.97 -20.18 -7.08
N THR A 31 49.83 -20.81 -6.85
CA THR A 31 49.54 -22.20 -7.25
C THR A 31 48.40 -22.25 -8.25
N PRO A 32 48.45 -23.10 -9.29
CA PRO A 32 47.34 -23.26 -10.24
C PRO A 32 46.02 -23.53 -9.49
N PRO A 33 44.93 -22.81 -9.81
CA PRO A 33 44.69 -21.99 -11.01
C PRO A 33 45.16 -20.51 -10.94
N PHE A 34 46.03 -20.15 -9.99
CA PHE A 34 46.62 -18.81 -9.79
C PHE A 34 45.66 -17.73 -9.31
N TYR A 35 44.44 -18.10 -8.92
CA TYR A 35 43.49 -17.23 -8.25
C TYR A 35 42.73 -18.00 -7.18
N LYS A 36 42.13 -17.27 -6.26
CA LYS A 36 41.18 -17.76 -5.27
C LYS A 36 40.13 -16.67 -5.04
N CYS A 37 38.87 -17.08 -4.95
CA CYS A 37 37.79 -16.17 -4.63
C CYS A 37 37.52 -16.17 -3.11
N ASP A 38 37.41 -14.98 -2.54
CA ASP A 38 36.82 -14.75 -1.23
C ASP A 38 35.40 -14.20 -1.42
N CYS A 39 34.42 -15.08 -1.23
CA CYS A 39 33.03 -14.82 -1.55
C CYS A 39 32.29 -13.96 -0.52
N GLY A 40 32.88 -13.75 0.66
CA GLY A 40 32.22 -13.11 1.79
C GLY A 40 30.99 -13.89 2.29
N ASP A 41 30.09 -13.19 2.98
CA ASP A 41 28.95 -13.84 3.65
C ASP A 41 27.77 -14.19 2.72
N PHE A 42 27.66 -13.51 1.58
CA PHE A 42 26.47 -13.56 0.71
C PHE A 42 26.56 -14.56 -0.44
N PHE A 43 27.73 -15.13 -0.67
CA PHE A 43 27.99 -16.05 -1.77
C PHE A 43 28.87 -17.21 -1.29
N THR A 44 28.72 -18.36 -1.94
CA THR A 44 29.48 -19.58 -1.66
C THR A 44 29.85 -20.28 -2.98
N GLY A 45 30.82 -21.19 -2.92
CA GLY A 45 31.35 -21.90 -4.10
C GLY A 45 32.77 -21.47 -4.42
N ASP A 46 33.41 -22.15 -5.36
CA ASP A 46 34.81 -21.88 -5.73
C ASP A 46 34.95 -20.53 -6.48
N ASN A 47 33.88 -20.10 -7.16
CA ASN A 47 33.80 -18.88 -7.96
C ASN A 47 32.67 -17.94 -7.47
N CYS A 48 32.18 -18.16 -6.25
CA CYS A 48 31.07 -17.40 -5.66
C CYS A 48 29.77 -17.47 -6.47
N GLU A 49 29.55 -18.59 -7.16
CA GLU A 49 28.43 -18.81 -8.07
C GLU A 49 27.11 -19.09 -7.35
N THR A 50 27.17 -19.55 -6.10
CA THR A 50 25.98 -19.90 -5.32
C THR A 50 25.62 -18.76 -4.37
N HIS A 51 24.38 -18.28 -4.45
CA HIS A 51 23.88 -17.24 -3.56
C HIS A 51 23.54 -17.82 -2.18
N ASN A 52 24.05 -17.19 -1.12
CA ASN A 52 23.77 -17.54 0.27
C ASN A 52 23.23 -16.30 1.01
N ASN A 53 21.94 -16.03 0.88
CA ASN A 53 21.33 -14.82 1.42
C ASN A 53 20.01 -15.10 2.15
N PRO A 54 19.44 -14.11 2.86
CA PRO A 54 18.20 -14.30 3.62
C PRO A 54 17.00 -14.75 2.77
N CYS A 55 16.98 -14.42 1.47
CA CYS A 55 15.89 -14.79 0.56
C CYS A 55 16.03 -16.19 -0.06
N THR A 56 17.22 -16.83 -0.02
CA THR A 56 17.42 -18.16 -0.63
C THR A 56 16.82 -19.29 0.20
N SER A 57 16.62 -19.07 1.50
CA SER A 57 15.95 -20.03 2.38
C SER A 57 14.42 -19.92 2.25
N LYS A 58 13.79 -20.86 1.52
CA LYS A 58 12.32 -20.93 1.43
C LYS A 58 11.63 -21.19 2.77
N ALA A 59 12.32 -21.84 3.71
CA ALA A 59 11.79 -22.13 5.03
C ALA A 59 11.71 -20.89 5.94
N SER A 60 12.46 -19.84 5.62
CA SER A 60 12.55 -18.61 6.43
C SER A 60 12.48 -17.36 5.57
N ASN A 61 11.44 -17.23 4.74
CA ASN A 61 11.25 -16.01 3.97
C ASN A 61 11.06 -14.80 4.92
N PRO A 62 12.00 -13.85 4.96
CA PRO A 62 11.93 -12.70 5.86
C PRO A 62 10.76 -11.77 5.55
N CYS A 63 10.17 -11.86 4.36
CA CYS A 63 9.06 -11.02 3.92
C CYS A 63 7.68 -11.55 4.31
N GLY A 64 7.58 -12.74 4.92
CA GLY A 64 6.31 -13.35 5.30
C GLY A 64 5.42 -13.62 4.08
N GLN A 65 4.30 -12.90 3.96
CA GLN A 65 3.34 -13.02 2.85
C GLN A 65 3.72 -12.11 1.67
N GLY A 66 4.97 -12.21 1.23
CA GLY A 66 5.52 -11.43 0.14
C GLY A 66 6.69 -12.12 -0.54
N THR A 67 7.04 -11.62 -1.72
CA THR A 67 8.22 -12.06 -2.48
C THR A 67 9.47 -11.36 -1.94
N CYS A 68 10.49 -12.15 -1.63
CA CYS A 68 11.79 -11.66 -1.15
C CYS A 68 12.75 -11.50 -2.32
N THR A 69 13.36 -10.32 -2.42
CA THR A 69 14.46 -10.06 -3.36
C THR A 69 15.66 -9.51 -2.60
N PHE A 70 16.85 -9.99 -2.95
CA PHE A 70 18.09 -9.58 -2.28
C PHE A 70 19.02 -8.90 -3.27
N ALA A 71 19.44 -7.69 -2.93
CA ALA A 71 20.45 -6.93 -3.66
C ALA A 71 21.77 -6.96 -2.86
N PRO A 72 22.78 -7.73 -3.30
CA PRO A 72 24.09 -7.75 -2.69
C PRO A 72 24.88 -6.47 -3.01
N GLY A 73 25.58 -5.95 -2.01
CA GLY A 73 26.61 -4.92 -2.12
C GLY A 73 27.92 -5.39 -1.47
N ARG A 74 29.00 -4.60 -1.60
CA ARG A 74 30.30 -4.94 -0.99
C ARG A 74 30.22 -4.79 0.53
N GLY A 75 30.05 -5.90 1.25
CA GLY A 75 29.96 -5.95 2.72
C GLY A 75 28.60 -5.50 3.30
N SER A 76 27.62 -5.23 2.44
CA SER A 76 26.26 -4.88 2.85
C SER A 76 25.24 -5.47 1.89
N GLY A 77 24.09 -5.89 2.37
CA GLY A 77 22.98 -6.36 1.53
C GLY A 77 21.71 -5.55 1.75
N THR A 78 20.81 -5.54 0.76
CA THR A 78 19.46 -5.00 0.94
C THR A 78 18.43 -6.06 0.58
N VAL A 79 17.52 -6.37 1.50
CA VAL A 79 16.36 -7.22 1.26
C VAL A 79 15.16 -6.32 0.98
N THR A 80 14.57 -6.49 -0.20
CA THR A 80 13.34 -5.82 -0.60
C THR A 80 12.19 -6.83 -0.61
N CYS A 81 11.09 -6.45 0.05
CA CYS A 81 9.89 -7.26 0.15
C CYS A 81 8.78 -6.67 -0.72
N THR A 82 8.26 -7.47 -1.63
CA THR A 82 7.07 -7.12 -2.43
C THR A 82 5.90 -7.93 -1.90
N CYS A 83 4.92 -7.28 -1.28
CA CYS A 83 3.79 -7.98 -0.68
C CYS A 83 2.88 -8.62 -1.74
N ASN A 84 2.33 -9.79 -1.41
CA ASN A 84 1.34 -10.46 -2.24
C ASN A 84 -0.01 -9.74 -2.16
N ASP A 85 -0.90 -10.00 -3.11
CA ASP A 85 -2.24 -9.40 -3.13
C ASP A 85 -2.99 -9.64 -1.80
N GLY A 86 -3.52 -8.55 -1.24
CA GLY A 86 -4.23 -8.60 0.04
C GLY A 86 -3.32 -8.60 1.27
N TYR A 87 -2.02 -8.32 1.13
CA TYR A 87 -1.09 -8.13 2.25
C TYR A 87 -0.32 -6.82 2.12
N GLU A 88 -0.02 -6.21 3.27
CA GLU A 88 0.73 -4.98 3.41
C GLU A 88 1.72 -5.07 4.58
N THR A 89 2.66 -4.13 4.62
CA THR A 89 3.57 -3.96 5.75
C THR A 89 2.82 -3.32 6.92
N ALA A 90 3.26 -3.60 8.15
CA ALA A 90 2.62 -3.00 9.32
C ALA A 90 2.77 -1.47 9.33
N PRO A 91 1.73 -0.70 9.72
CA PRO A 91 1.81 0.76 9.76
C PRO A 91 2.90 1.22 10.73
N GLY A 92 3.81 2.06 10.24
CA GLY A 92 4.99 2.53 11.00
C GLY A 92 6.17 1.55 11.00
N ALA A 93 6.07 0.40 10.33
CA ALA A 93 7.21 -0.49 10.15
C ALA A 93 8.27 0.18 9.25
N SER A 94 9.52 0.08 9.69
CA SER A 94 10.68 0.66 8.99
C SER A 94 11.71 -0.42 8.65
N MET A 95 12.66 -0.09 7.78
CA MET A 95 13.77 -0.98 7.47
C MET A 95 14.56 -1.30 8.74
N THR A 96 14.97 -2.54 8.92
CA THR A 96 15.80 -2.99 10.06
C THR A 96 17.13 -3.52 9.55
N THR A 97 18.19 -3.33 10.33
CA THR A 97 19.50 -3.89 9.99
C THR A 97 19.70 -5.19 10.74
N ILE A 98 19.83 -6.30 10.01
CA ILE A 98 20.18 -7.62 10.55
C ILE A 98 21.63 -7.94 10.23
N LYS A 99 22.28 -8.74 11.07
CA LYS A 99 23.62 -9.28 10.78
C LYS A 99 23.49 -10.59 10.03
N TRP A 100 24.30 -10.76 8.99
CA TRP A 100 24.41 -11.98 8.21
C TRP A 100 25.88 -12.34 8.07
N GLY A 101 26.34 -13.28 8.91
CA GLY A 101 27.77 -13.47 9.12
C GLY A 101 28.40 -12.21 9.72
N ASP A 102 29.44 -11.70 9.08
CA ASP A 102 30.11 -10.45 9.47
C ASP A 102 29.52 -9.20 8.77
N SER A 103 28.68 -9.41 7.75
CA SER A 103 28.06 -8.35 6.95
C SER A 103 26.72 -7.87 7.52
N GLN A 104 26.34 -6.64 7.18
CA GLN A 104 25.05 -6.04 7.56
C GLN A 104 24.05 -6.11 6.40
N VAL A 105 22.81 -6.48 6.70
CA VAL A 105 21.73 -6.52 5.72
C VAL A 105 20.61 -5.59 6.17
N LEU A 106 20.27 -4.63 5.32
CA LEU A 106 19.12 -3.78 5.50
C LEU A 106 17.88 -4.52 4.98
N GLN A 107 17.00 -4.92 5.89
CA GLN A 107 15.80 -5.69 5.61
C GLN A 107 14.55 -4.81 5.63
N ALA A 108 13.77 -4.89 4.55
CA ALA A 108 12.46 -4.25 4.49
C ALA A 108 11.46 -4.86 5.48
N ALA A 109 10.50 -4.04 5.89
CA ALA A 109 9.43 -4.48 6.77
C ALA A 109 8.69 -5.70 6.14
N PRO A 110 8.39 -6.73 6.94
CA PRO A 110 7.71 -7.92 6.43
C PRO A 110 6.24 -7.63 6.13
N CYS A 111 5.68 -8.39 5.17
CA CYS A 111 4.28 -8.37 4.81
C CYS A 111 3.52 -9.30 5.77
N THR A 112 3.01 -8.75 6.88
CA THR A 112 2.31 -9.50 7.93
C THR A 112 0.86 -9.08 8.09
N VAL A 113 0.49 -7.89 7.62
CA VAL A 113 -0.87 -7.37 7.79
C VAL A 113 -1.68 -7.72 6.57
N GLN A 114 -2.85 -8.33 6.76
CA GLN A 114 -3.80 -8.45 5.65
C GLN A 114 -4.34 -7.07 5.31
N SER A 115 -4.23 -6.68 4.05
CA SER A 115 -4.91 -5.53 3.48
C SER A 115 -6.40 -5.81 3.55
N THR A 116 -7.00 -5.45 4.68
CA THR A 116 -8.45 -5.34 4.73
C THR A 116 -8.78 -4.18 3.81
N ARG A 117 -9.44 -4.48 2.68
CA ARG A 117 -10.25 -3.49 1.95
C ARG A 117 -11.45 -3.12 2.83
N GLY A 118 -11.18 -2.70 4.06
CA GLY A 118 -12.15 -1.99 4.85
C GLY A 118 -12.38 -0.69 4.12
N MET A 119 -13.64 -0.40 3.82
CA MET A 119 -14.14 0.95 3.59
C MET A 119 -13.95 1.79 4.87
N ALA A 120 -12.75 1.81 5.46
CA ALA A 120 -12.41 2.52 6.67
C ALA A 120 -11.68 3.84 6.35
N ASN A 121 -11.30 4.03 5.09
CA ASN A 121 -10.88 5.32 4.51
C ASN A 121 -11.95 5.92 3.59
N ILE A 122 -13.21 5.53 3.74
CA ILE A 122 -14.27 6.52 3.56
C ILE A 122 -14.28 7.33 4.84
N HIS A 123 -13.43 8.35 4.88
CA HIS A 123 -13.94 9.58 5.45
C HIS A 123 -15.26 9.84 4.70
N PHE A 124 -16.40 9.67 5.37
CA PHE A 124 -17.60 10.43 5.03
C PHE A 124 -17.29 11.91 5.30
N THR A 125 -16.24 12.45 4.67
CA THR A 125 -16.23 13.85 4.30
C THR A 125 -17.29 13.91 3.24
N LEU A 126 -18.56 14.04 3.66
CA LEU A 126 -19.58 14.52 2.77
C LEU A 126 -18.96 15.77 2.14
N SER A 127 -18.64 15.67 0.85
CA SER A 127 -18.22 16.82 0.07
C SER A 127 -19.26 17.90 0.33
N SER A 128 -18.86 19.17 0.43
CA SER A 128 -19.79 20.26 0.72
C SER A 128 -21.04 20.23 -0.17
N GLY A 129 -20.95 19.65 -1.37
CA GLY A 129 -22.08 19.38 -2.27
C GLY A 129 -23.11 18.33 -1.79
N GLU A 130 -22.71 17.30 -1.04
CA GLU A 130 -23.63 16.25 -0.55
C GLU A 130 -24.45 16.75 0.65
N LEU A 131 -23.86 17.57 1.52
CA LEU A 131 -24.63 18.29 2.54
C LEU A 131 -25.67 19.20 1.90
N ILE A 132 -25.28 19.99 0.89
CA ILE A 132 -26.20 20.88 0.17
C ILE A 132 -27.36 20.09 -0.45
N PHE A 133 -27.12 18.90 -0.99
CA PHE A 133 -28.18 18.03 -1.53
C PHE A 133 -29.20 17.66 -0.45
N TRP A 134 -28.77 17.15 0.71
CA TRP A 134 -29.68 16.74 1.78
C TRP A 134 -30.43 17.91 2.42
N TRP A 135 -29.77 19.06 2.62
CA TRP A 135 -30.43 20.28 3.08
C TRP A 135 -31.48 20.79 2.09
N SER A 136 -31.20 20.68 0.79
CA SER A 136 -32.16 21.05 -0.26
C SER A 136 -33.39 20.13 -0.25
N VAL A 137 -33.18 18.82 -0.13
CA VAL A 137 -34.28 17.85 -0.01
C VAL A 137 -35.14 18.14 1.22
N LEU A 138 -34.53 18.37 2.38
CA LEU A 138 -35.24 18.70 3.62
C LEU A 138 -36.05 20.01 3.49
N ALA A 139 -35.47 21.05 2.89
CA ALA A 139 -36.15 22.33 2.68
C ALA A 139 -37.37 22.18 1.76
N ILE A 140 -37.24 21.45 0.65
CA ILE A 140 -38.35 21.20 -0.27
C ILE A 140 -39.45 20.39 0.43
N SER A 141 -39.11 19.36 1.21
CA SER A 141 -40.10 18.58 1.97
C SER A 141 -40.86 19.44 2.98
N LEU A 142 -40.20 20.35 3.68
CA LEU A 142 -40.86 21.28 4.61
C LEU A 142 -41.77 22.28 3.89
N LEU A 143 -41.36 22.79 2.73
CA LEU A 143 -42.19 23.68 1.91
C LEU A 143 -43.44 22.97 1.38
N VAL A 144 -43.32 21.72 0.94
CA VAL A 144 -44.47 20.91 0.51
C VAL A 144 -45.40 20.64 1.68
N LEU A 145 -44.87 20.27 2.85
CA LEU A 145 -45.68 20.00 4.03
C LEU A 145 -46.42 21.25 4.51
N THR A 146 -45.76 22.41 4.54
CA THR A 146 -46.39 23.68 4.90
C THR A 146 -47.46 24.11 3.88
N TRP A 147 -47.22 23.90 2.59
CA TRP A 147 -48.24 24.11 1.55
C TRP A 147 -49.46 23.20 1.76
N CYS A 148 -49.25 21.90 1.99
CA CYS A 148 -50.34 20.96 2.28
C CYS A 148 -51.12 21.34 3.54
N CYS A 149 -50.43 21.75 4.60
CA CYS A 149 -51.09 22.24 5.81
C CYS A 149 -51.91 23.51 5.53
N TYR A 150 -51.39 24.44 4.73
CA TYR A 150 -52.11 25.66 4.34
C TYR A 150 -53.35 25.35 3.50
N THR A 151 -53.26 24.45 2.52
CA THR A 151 -54.41 24.08 1.68
C THR A 151 -55.51 23.44 2.53
N VAL A 152 -55.16 22.51 3.42
CA VAL A 152 -56.13 21.89 4.35
C VAL A 152 -56.77 22.94 5.26
N PHE A 153 -55.99 23.87 5.81
CA PHE A 153 -56.51 24.95 6.64
C PHE A 153 -57.45 25.89 5.86
N SER A 154 -57.10 26.20 4.61
CA SER A 154 -57.90 27.06 3.74
C SER A 154 -59.24 26.42 3.38
N GLU A 155 -59.27 25.10 3.15
CA GLU A 155 -60.50 24.36 2.88
C GLU A 155 -61.38 24.24 4.15
N CYS A 156 -60.77 24.01 5.32
CA CYS A 156 -61.49 24.03 6.59
C CYS A 156 -62.11 25.40 6.90
N CYS A 157 -61.37 26.49 6.72
CA CYS A 157 -61.90 27.86 6.94
C CYS A 157 -62.94 28.26 5.89
N GLY A 158 -62.77 27.84 4.63
CA GLY A 158 -63.75 28.07 3.55
C GLY A 158 -65.10 27.40 3.85
N SER A 159 -65.07 26.14 4.29
CA SER A 159 -66.27 25.39 4.69
C SER A 159 -66.97 26.02 5.90
N TRP A 160 -66.22 26.41 6.93
CA TRP A 160 -66.77 27.07 8.12
C TRP A 160 -67.37 28.45 7.82
N SER A 161 -66.70 29.27 7.01
CA SER A 161 -67.20 30.60 6.64
C SER A 161 -68.44 30.53 5.74
N GLY A 162 -68.51 29.55 4.84
CA GLY A 162 -69.71 29.24 4.04
C GLY A 162 -70.88 28.81 4.91
N ALA A 163 -70.65 27.91 5.87
CA ALA A 163 -71.67 27.46 6.84
C ALA A 163 -72.19 28.61 7.71
N PHE A 164 -71.32 29.51 8.18
CA PHE A 164 -71.72 30.69 8.95
C PHE A 164 -72.50 31.71 8.13
N ARG A 165 -72.13 31.94 6.86
CA ARG A 165 -72.88 32.82 5.96
C ARG A 165 -74.27 32.26 5.62
N ALA A 166 -74.37 30.96 5.38
CA ALA A 166 -75.65 30.27 5.18
C ALA A 166 -76.54 30.33 6.43
N ALA A 167 -75.97 30.09 7.62
CA ALA A 167 -76.68 30.20 8.89
C ALA A 167 -77.15 31.64 9.18
N LYS A 168 -76.34 32.65 8.84
CA LYS A 168 -76.71 34.08 8.98
C LYS A 168 -77.80 34.50 7.98
N ALA A 169 -77.75 33.99 6.74
CA ALA A 169 -78.79 34.24 5.73
C ALA A 169 -80.13 33.59 6.11
N ALA A 170 -80.12 32.36 6.62
CA ALA A 170 -81.32 31.67 7.10
C ALA A 170 -81.98 32.40 8.29
N LYS A 171 -81.17 33.00 9.18
CA LYS A 171 -81.67 33.78 10.33
C LYS A 171 -82.31 35.12 9.92
N ASN A 172 -81.86 35.73 8.82
CA ASN A 172 -82.41 36.99 8.32
C ASN A 172 -83.64 36.82 7.40
N ALA A 173 -83.89 35.62 6.89
CA ALA A 173 -85.05 35.32 6.03
C ALA A 173 -86.30 34.84 6.81
N GLY A 174 -86.19 34.71 8.13
CA GLY A 174 -87.24 34.22 9.02
C GLY A 174 -87.80 35.25 10.01
N LEU A 175 -87.64 36.55 9.74
CA LEU A 175 -88.27 37.66 10.48
C LEU A 175 -89.09 38.54 9.53
#